data_AF-A0A828RG05-F1
#
_entry.id   AF-A0A828RG05-F1
#
_cell.length_a   1.000
_cell.length_b   1.000
_cell.length_c   1.000
_cell.angle_alpha   90.00
_cell.angle_beta   90.00
_cell.angle_gamma   90.00
#
_symmetry.space_group_name_H-M   'P 1'
#
loop_
_entity.id
_entity.type
_entity.pdbx_description
1 polymer ?
#
loop_
_entity_poly.entity_id
_entity_poly.type
_entity_poly.pdbx_seq_one_letter_code
_entity_poly.pdbx_strand_id
1 'polypeptide(L)'
;MILDCAIIFCEVKEMADKVVAHPLITIANIIWSFNPLTHLPQVLLVKRAYPPFEGHWALPKTLLWRDESADTACIRLIKDKIGVRLSNSATEQLATFTDLLAESSIHNEY
;
A
#
# COMPACT_ATOMS: atom_id res chain seq x y z
N MET A 1 -9.77 -10.96 -17.20
CA MET A 1 -8.88 -10.09 -16.40
C MET A 1 -8.88 -10.63 -14.99
N ILE A 2 -7.82 -11.34 -14.62
CA ILE A 2 -7.57 -11.67 -13.23
C ILE A 2 -6.69 -10.52 -12.72
N LEU A 3 -7.21 -9.73 -11.78
CA LEU A 3 -6.41 -8.80 -11.00
C LEU A 3 -6.13 -9.52 -9.69
N ASP A 4 -4.89 -9.94 -9.50
CA ASP A 4 -4.42 -10.43 -8.21
C ASP A 4 -3.65 -9.28 -7.54
N CYS A 5 -3.91 -9.06 -6.25
CA CYS A 5 -3.27 -8.02 -5.45
C CYS A 5 -2.41 -8.67 -4.37
N ALA A 6 -1.12 -8.34 -4.37
CA ALA A 6 -0.22 -8.67 -3.27
C ALA A 6 -0.04 -7.46 -2.37
N ILE A 7 -0.26 -7.64 -1.07
CA ILE A 7 -0.19 -6.63 -0.02
C ILE A 7 1.19 -6.66 0.63
N ILE A 8 1.87 -5.52 0.62
CA ILE A 8 3.09 -5.28 1.37
C ILE A 8 2.77 -4.38 2.56
N PHE A 9 3.00 -4.90 3.75
CA PHE A 9 2.82 -4.20 5.01
C PHE A 9 4.14 -3.52 5.40
N CYS A 10 4.08 -2.30 5.97
CA CYS A 10 5.25 -1.64 6.55
C CYS A 10 4.91 -1.15 7.97
N GLU A 11 5.75 -1.46 8.97
CA GLU A 11 5.53 -1.10 10.38
C GLU A 11 6.79 -0.59 11.10
N VAL A 12 6.57 0.16 12.18
CA VAL A 12 7.48 0.58 13.26
C VAL A 12 8.23 1.91 13.03
N LYS A 13 7.76 2.91 13.79
CA LYS A 13 8.53 4.09 14.20
C LYS A 13 8.64 4.07 15.72
N GLU A 14 9.86 4.01 16.22
CA GLU A 14 10.17 3.89 17.64
C GLU A 14 10.12 5.25 18.34
N MET A 15 9.42 5.34 19.47
CA MET A 15 9.56 6.43 20.45
C MET A 15 9.41 5.86 21.86
N ALA A 16 10.38 6.17 22.71
CA ALA A 16 10.57 5.54 24.00
C ALA A 16 9.62 6.03 25.11
N ASP A 17 9.45 5.08 26.04
CA ASP A 17 9.08 5.18 27.46
C ASP A 17 7.59 5.02 27.83
N LYS A 18 7.31 3.92 28.55
CA LYS A 18 6.04 3.48 29.16
C LYS A 18 4.73 4.10 28.62
N VAL A 19 4.59 4.04 27.30
CA VAL A 19 3.36 4.07 26.51
C VAL A 19 3.66 3.08 25.38
N VAL A 20 2.78 2.12 25.10
CA VAL A 20 2.95 1.28 23.90
C VAL A 20 2.80 2.22 22.70
N ALA A 21 3.90 2.51 22.00
CA ALA A 21 3.88 3.38 20.83
C ALA A 21 2.88 2.83 19.81
N HIS A 22 2.05 3.71 19.23
CA HIS A 22 1.16 3.36 18.13
C HIS A 22 1.84 3.73 16.82
N PRO A 23 2.46 2.77 16.11
CA PRO A 23 3.11 3.07 14.84
C PRO A 23 2.08 3.49 13.79
N LEU A 24 2.47 4.39 12.90
CA LEU A 24 1.74 4.62 11.66
C LEU A 24 1.98 3.41 10.76
N ILE A 25 0.91 2.72 10.41
CA ILE A 25 0.96 1.53 9.57
C ILE A 25 0.45 1.89 8.19
N THR A 26 1.26 1.67 7.17
CA THR A 26 0.87 1.87 5.78
C THR A 26 0.79 0.54 5.04
N ILE A 27 -0.21 0.43 4.18
CA ILE A 27 -0.44 -0.71 3.30
C ILE A 27 -0.01 -0.30 1.89
N ALA A 28 1.08 -0.87 1.39
CA ALA A 28 1.54 -0.73 0.01
C ALA A 28 1.01 -1.91 -0.81
N ASN A 29 0.53 -1.65 -2.03
CA ASN A 29 -0.19 -2.65 -2.81
C ASN A 29 0.53 -2.88 -4.14
N ILE A 30 0.86 -4.13 -4.44
CA ILE A 30 1.28 -4.58 -5.76
C ILE A 30 0.04 -5.10 -6.46
N ILE A 31 -0.50 -4.28 -7.35
CA ILE A 31 -1.68 -4.62 -8.15
C ILE A 31 -1.16 -4.94 -9.54
N TRP A 32 -1.41 -6.15 -10.00
CA TRP A 32 -0.95 -6.58 -11.31
C TRP A 32 -2.04 -7.27 -12.10
N SER A 33 -1.84 -7.32 -13.40
CA SER A 33 -2.72 -8.01 -14.34
C SER A 33 -1.91 -8.57 -15.49
N PHE A 34 -2.51 -9.46 -16.26
CA PHE A 34 -1.90 -10.00 -17.46
C PHE A 34 -2.59 -9.43 -18.70
N ASN A 35 -1.80 -8.83 -19.60
CA ASN A 35 -2.33 -8.30 -20.85
C ASN A 35 -2.47 -9.44 -21.88
N PRO A 36 -3.70 -9.78 -22.31
CA PRO A 36 -3.91 -10.91 -23.23
C PRO A 36 -3.44 -10.64 -24.66
N LEU A 37 -3.23 -9.37 -25.04
CA LEU A 37 -2.77 -9.00 -26.39
C LEU A 37 -1.25 -9.01 -26.49
N THR A 38 -0.57 -8.50 -25.47
CA THR A 38 0.90 -8.42 -25.46
C THR A 38 1.56 -9.62 -24.77
N HIS A 39 0.78 -10.43 -24.04
CA HIS A 39 1.26 -11.53 -23.21
C HIS A 39 2.28 -11.11 -22.14
N LEU A 40 2.19 -9.87 -21.67
CA LEU A 40 3.08 -9.32 -20.64
C LEU A 40 2.33 -9.06 -19.34
N PRO A 41 2.98 -9.30 -18.17
CA PRO A 41 2.46 -8.81 -16.90
C PRO A 41 2.54 -7.28 -16.86
N GLN A 42 1.54 -6.67 -16.23
CA GLN A 42 1.45 -5.23 -16.03
C GLN A 42 1.24 -4.97 -14.55
N VAL A 43 1.97 -4.00 -13.99
CA VAL A 43 1.85 -3.56 -12.59
C VAL A 43 1.34 -2.14 -12.56
N LEU A 44 0.40 -1.86 -11.65
CA LEU A 44 -0.09 -0.51 -11.44
C LEU A 44 0.87 0.29 -10.55
N LEU A 45 1.27 1.45 -11.04
CA LEU A 45 2.04 2.44 -10.30
C LEU A 45 1.27 3.75 -10.24
N VAL A 46 1.48 4.50 -9.15
CA VAL A 46 0.99 5.87 -9.01
C VAL A 46 2.16 6.84 -9.06
N LYS A 47 1.97 7.99 -9.68
CA LYS A 47 2.94 9.08 -9.64
C LYS A 47 2.69 9.91 -8.38
N ARG A 48 3.69 10.06 -7.52
CA ARG A 48 3.58 10.80 -6.27
C ARG A 48 3.28 12.26 -6.54
N ALA A 49 2.23 12.78 -5.90
CA ALA A 49 1.80 14.17 -6.07
C ALA A 49 2.42 15.12 -5.04
N TYR A 50 3.00 14.58 -3.95
CA TYR A 50 3.51 15.38 -2.84
C TYR A 50 4.90 14.89 -2.39
N PRO A 51 5.70 15.77 -1.78
CA PRO A 51 6.95 15.38 -1.13
C PRO A 51 6.75 14.37 0.01
N PRO A 52 7.72 13.48 0.26
CA PRO A 52 9.00 13.35 -0.44
C PRO A 52 8.82 12.68 -1.81
N PHE A 53 9.85 12.76 -2.66
CA PHE A 53 9.89 12.06 -3.95
C PHE A 53 8.70 12.40 -4.86
N GLU A 54 8.24 13.66 -4.81
CA GLU A 54 7.23 14.15 -5.74
C GLU A 54 7.65 13.85 -7.19
N GLY A 55 6.68 13.47 -8.01
CA GLY A 55 6.90 13.10 -9.41
C GLY A 55 7.50 11.72 -9.65
N HIS A 56 7.93 10.99 -8.60
CA HIS A 56 8.42 9.62 -8.74
C HIS A 56 7.26 8.61 -8.82
N TRP A 57 7.49 7.50 -9.50
CA TRP A 57 6.57 6.37 -9.52
C TRP A 57 6.71 5.55 -8.24
N ALA A 58 5.59 5.17 -7.64
CA ALA A 58 5.54 4.40 -6.42
C ALA A 58 4.38 3.40 -6.45
N LEU A 59 4.42 2.43 -5.53
CA LEU A 59 3.30 1.53 -5.31
C LEU A 59 2.11 2.32 -4.73
N PRO A 60 0.87 1.98 -5.12
CA PRO A 60 -0.33 2.49 -4.46
C PRO A 60 -0.31 2.18 -2.96
N LYS A 61 -0.34 3.22 -2.13
CA LYS A 61 -0.34 3.09 -0.67
C LYS A 61 -1.52 3.77 0.01
N THR A 62 -1.91 3.26 1.18
CA THR A 62 -2.89 3.85 2.08
C THR A 62 -2.49 3.66 3.54
N LEU A 63 -3.00 4.50 4.45
CA LEU A 63 -2.87 4.29 5.88
C LEU A 63 -3.85 3.19 6.31
N LEU A 64 -3.43 2.32 7.22
CA LEU A 64 -4.31 1.41 7.92
C LEU A 64 -5.09 2.17 9.01
N TRP A 65 -6.42 2.11 8.94
CA TRP A 65 -7.28 2.62 10.01
C TRP A 65 -7.36 1.64 11.17
N ARG A 66 -7.72 2.17 12.35
CA ARG A 66 -7.76 1.40 13.60
C ARG A 66 -8.70 0.20 13.53
N ASP A 67 -9.83 0.34 12.85
CA ASP A 67 -10.93 -0.62 12.87
C ASP A 67 -11.06 -1.42 11.56
N GLU A 68 -9.96 -1.56 10.80
CA GLU A 68 -9.95 -2.32 9.55
C GLU A 68 -8.75 -3.27 9.43
N SER A 69 -8.89 -4.31 8.60
CA SER A 69 -7.78 -5.20 8.25
C SER A 69 -6.95 -4.64 7.08
N ALA A 70 -5.74 -5.15 6.88
CA ALA A 70 -4.91 -4.81 5.72
C ALA A 70 -5.62 -5.10 4.38
N ASP A 71 -6.36 -6.21 4.28
CA ASP A 71 -7.20 -6.52 3.12
C ASP A 71 -8.29 -5.47 2.90
N THR A 72 -8.95 -5.05 3.98
CA THR A 72 -10.01 -4.03 3.92
C THR A 72 -9.44 -2.69 3.47
N ALA A 73 -8.26 -2.31 3.98
CA ALA A 73 -7.54 -1.11 3.55
C ALA A 73 -7.11 -1.17 2.08
N CYS A 74 -6.64 -2.33 1.61
CA CYS A 74 -6.33 -2.58 0.20
C CYS A 74 -7.57 -2.37 -0.68
N ILE A 75 -8.68 -3.03 -0.37
CA ILE A 75 -9.95 -2.93 -1.11
C ILE A 75 -10.45 -1.48 -1.11
N ARG A 76 -10.36 -0.78 0.02
CA ARG A 76 -10.70 0.65 0.15
C ARG A 76 -9.85 1.51 -0.78
N LEU A 77 -8.53 1.36 -0.76
CA LEU A 77 -7.63 2.10 -1.66
C LEU A 77 -8.00 1.89 -3.13
N ILE A 78 -8.27 0.65 -3.51
CA ILE A 78 -8.56 0.29 -4.90
C ILE A 78 -9.89 0.88 -5.34
N LYS A 79 -10.90 0.83 -4.48
CA LYS A 79 -12.19 1.48 -4.71
C LYS A 79 -12.05 3.00 -4.84
N ASP A 80 -11.31 3.63 -3.93
CA ASP A 80 -11.23 5.09 -3.84
C ASP A 80 -10.36 5.72 -4.93
N LYS A 81 -9.24 5.07 -5.31
CA LYS A 81 -8.25 5.65 -6.24
C LYS A 81 -8.27 5.06 -7.64
N ILE A 82 -8.75 3.83 -7.82
CA ILE A 82 -8.67 3.11 -9.10
C ILE A 82 -10.06 2.87 -9.69
N GLY A 83 -11.10 2.79 -8.84
CA GLY A 83 -12.50 2.62 -9.27
C GLY A 83 -12.83 1.19 -9.72
N VAL A 84 -11.96 0.22 -9.44
CA VAL A 84 -12.17 -1.20 -9.75
C VAL A 84 -12.73 -1.91 -8.52
N ARG A 85 -13.63 -2.88 -8.73
CA ARG A 85 -14.12 -3.76 -7.67
C ARG A 85 -13.35 -5.08 -7.70
N LEU A 86 -12.71 -5.41 -6.59
CA LEU A 86 -12.09 -6.72 -6.39
C LEU A 86 -12.96 -7.58 -5.47
N SER A 87 -12.89 -8.90 -5.64
CA SER A 87 -13.40 -9.84 -4.65
C SER A 87 -12.42 -9.91 -3.48
N ASN A 88 -12.93 -10.18 -2.27
CA ASN A 88 -12.11 -10.35 -1.07
C ASN A 88 -11.12 -11.54 -1.16
N SER A 89 -11.24 -12.39 -2.18
CA SER A 89 -10.34 -13.51 -2.45
C SER A 89 -9.14 -13.14 -3.33
N ALA A 90 -9.06 -11.89 -3.79
CA ALA A 90 -8.03 -11.43 -4.73
C ALA A 90 -6.85 -10.76 -4.03
N THR A 91 -6.81 -10.75 -2.70
CA THR A 91 -5.74 -10.16 -1.90
C THR A 91 -4.92 -11.24 -1.20
N GLU A 92 -3.60 -11.07 -1.18
CA GLU A 92 -2.65 -11.93 -0.46
C GLU A 92 -1.62 -11.07 0.26
N GLN A 93 -1.27 -11.37 1.51
CA GLN A 93 -0.18 -10.69 2.22
C GLN A 93 1.17 -11.28 1.81
N LEU A 94 2.05 -10.44 1.26
CA LEU A 94 3.38 -10.83 0.77
C LEU A 94 4.45 -10.72 1.84
N ALA A 95 4.55 -9.56 2.51
CA ALA A 95 5.62 -9.29 3.47
C ALA A 95 5.26 -8.13 4.41
N THR A 96 5.99 -8.06 5.53
CA THR A 96 6.01 -6.93 6.46
C THR A 96 7.43 -6.37 6.53
N PHE A 97 7.60 -5.10 6.15
CA PHE A 97 8.87 -4.38 6.24
C PHE A 97 8.88 -3.50 7.49
N THR A 98 9.94 -3.60 8.31
CA THR A 98 10.00 -2.86 9.59
C THR A 98 11.25 -2.02 9.79
N ASP A 99 11.95 -1.71 8.69
CA ASP A 99 13.17 -0.92 8.75
C ASP A 99 12.84 0.56 8.98
N LEU A 100 13.51 1.19 9.94
CA LEU A 100 13.30 2.58 10.33
C LEU A 100 13.59 3.57 9.19
N LEU A 101 14.37 3.14 8.19
CA LEU A 101 14.71 3.95 7.01
C LEU A 101 13.71 3.80 5.85
N ALA A 102 12.72 2.91 5.97
CA ALA A 102 11.80 2.60 4.87
C ALA A 102 10.93 3.79 4.45
N GLU A 103 10.58 4.70 5.37
CA GLU A 103 9.88 5.96 5.05
C GLU A 103 10.35 7.13 5.92
N SER A 104 11.39 7.83 5.49
CA SER A 104 11.95 8.99 6.19
C SER A 104 11.14 10.30 6.07
N SER A 105 9.86 10.28 5.67
CA SER A 105 9.16 11.55 5.34
C SER A 105 7.62 11.56 5.45
N ILE A 106 7.05 10.78 6.36
CA ILE A 106 5.60 10.72 6.64
C ILE A 106 4.97 12.03 7.20
N HIS A 107 5.61 13.19 7.05
CA HIS A 107 5.16 14.45 7.64
C HIS A 107 4.36 15.39 6.73
N ASN A 108 4.05 15.01 5.48
CA ASN A 108 3.38 15.95 4.56
C ASN A 108 2.42 15.33 3.54
N GLU A 109 1.71 14.24 3.88
CA GLU A 109 0.74 13.60 2.97
C GLU A 109 -0.66 13.40 3.58
N TYR A 110 -1.06 14.24 4.55
CA TYR A 110 -2.45 14.37 5.01
C TYR A 110 -2.91 15.81 4.94
#